data_AF-A0A954W608-F1
#
_entry.id   AF-A0A954W608-F1
#
_cell.length_a   1.000
_cell.length_b   1.000
_cell.length_c   1.000
_cell.angle_alpha   90.00
_cell.angle_beta   90.00
_cell.angle_gamma   90.00
#
_symmetry.space_group_name_H-M   'P 1'
#
loop_
_entity.id
_entity.type
_entity.pdbx_description
1 polymer ?
#
loop_
_entity_poly.entity_id
_entity_poly.type
_entity_poly.pdbx_seq_one_letter_code
_entity_poly.pdbx_strand_id
1 'polypeptide(L)' 'MALMPKRVKHRKSQRGRIKGNATRGNRVVFGDFGLQSLDAGWIKAQTIEAGRIAAQQYVRGEGRLYVR' A
#
# COMPACT_ATOMS: atom_id res chain seq x y z
N MET A 1 13.30 0.52 -0.33
CA MET A 1 13.37 1.85 -0.98
C MET A 1 12.50 2.84 -0.21
N ALA A 2 12.91 4.09 -0.03
CA ALA A 2 12.08 5.08 0.67
C ALA A 2 10.91 5.52 -0.22
N LEU A 3 9.70 5.03 0.07
CA LEU A 3 8.44 5.45 -0.57
C LEU A 3 8.05 6.85 -0.07
N MET A 4 8.85 7.86 -0.41
CA MET A 4 8.62 9.25 -0.04
C MET A 4 8.56 10.13 -1.29
N PRO A 5 7.62 11.08 -1.37
CA PRO A 5 7.58 12.02 -2.48
C PRO A 5 8.87 12.85 -2.54
N LYS A 6 9.45 12.99 -3.74
CA LYS A 6 10.67 13.79 -3.96
C LYS A 6 10.48 15.27 -3.61
N ARG A 7 9.28 15.82 -3.84
CA ARG A 7 8.95 17.23 -3.56
C ARG A 7 7.54 17.33 -3.03
N VAL A 8 7.36 18.09 -1.95
CA VAL A 8 6.05 18.42 -1.37
C VAL A 8 5.93 19.94 -1.26
N LYS A 9 4.72 20.49 -1.47
CA LYS A 9 4.45 21.93 -1.38
C LYS A 9 4.62 22.45 0.05
N HIS A 10 4.20 21.66 1.04
CA HIS A 10 4.30 21.97 2.46
C HIS A 10 4.87 20.77 3.22
N ARG A 11 5.78 21.04 4.18
CA ARG A 11 6.47 19.98 4.95
C ARG A 11 5.61 19.39 6.08
N LYS A 12 4.66 20.16 6.61
CA LYS A 12 3.76 19.75 7.69
C LYS A 12 2.34 19.67 7.16
N SER A 13 1.65 18.58 7.47
CA SER A 13 0.24 18.36 7.17
C SER A 13 -0.50 17.96 8.44
N GLN A 14 -1.77 18.34 8.55
CA GLN A 14 -2.65 17.78 9.58
C GLN A 14 -2.89 16.30 9.27
N ARG A 15 -3.07 15.49 10.32
CA ARG A 15 -3.26 14.04 10.15
C ARG A 15 -4.62 13.65 9.55
N GLY A 16 -5.66 14.44 9.82
CA GLY A 16 -7.03 14.11 9.38
C GLY A 16 -7.62 12.89 10.13
N ARG A 17 -8.84 12.50 9.75
CA ARG A 17 -9.58 11.36 10.31
C ARG A 17 -10.06 10.44 9.20
N ILE A 18 -9.86 9.14 9.35
CA ILE A 18 -10.38 8.13 8.43
C ILE A 18 -11.86 7.92 8.75
N LYS A 19 -12.74 8.08 7.77
CA LYS A 19 -14.20 7.92 7.90
C LYS A 19 -14.75 7.17 6.70
N GLY A 20 -15.76 6.33 6.97
CA GLY A 20 -16.47 5.57 5.94
C GLY A 20 -15.64 4.50 5.24
N ASN A 21 -16.19 3.96 4.16
CA ASN A 21 -15.59 2.89 3.38
C ASN A 21 -14.90 3.45 2.12
N ALA A 22 -13.92 2.71 1.60
CA ALA A 22 -13.22 3.08 0.38
C ALA A 22 -14.17 3.05 -0.84
N THR A 23 -14.31 4.18 -1.52
CA THR A 23 -15.13 4.32 -2.74
C THR A 23 -14.37 3.99 -4.02
N ARG A 24 -13.04 3.99 -3.96
CA ARG A 24 -12.13 3.68 -5.06
C ARG A 24 -11.01 2.77 -4.58
N GLY A 25 -10.37 2.06 -5.50
CA GLY A 25 -9.25 1.17 -5.15
C GLY A 25 -9.67 -0.20 -4.58
N ASN A 26 -10.96 -0.52 -4.62
CA ASN A 26 -11.57 -1.69 -3.98
C ASN A 26 -11.81 -2.89 -4.92
N ARG A 27 -11.17 -2.92 -6.10
CA ARG A 27 -11.26 -4.01 -7.07
C ARG A 27 -9.87 -4.41 -7.56
N VAL A 28 -9.64 -5.67 -7.86
CA VAL A 28 -8.38 -6.13 -8.46
C VAL A 28 -8.34 -5.73 -9.93
N VAL A 29 -7.22 -5.16 -10.40
CA VAL A 29 -7.08 -4.61 -11.77
C VAL A 29 -5.84 -5.14 -12.50
N PHE A 30 -4.74 -5.40 -11.79
CA PHE A 30 -3.44 -5.69 -12.41
C PHE A 30 -3.01 -7.17 -12.34
N GLY A 31 -3.84 -8.04 -11.75
CA GLY A 31 -3.55 -9.47 -11.58
C GLY A 31 -4.79 -10.25 -11.18
N ASP A 32 -4.59 -11.51 -10.83
CA ASP A 32 -5.71 -12.43 -10.55
C ASP A 32 -6.17 -12.37 -9.09
N PHE A 33 -5.25 -12.06 -8.19
CA PHE A 33 -5.48 -12.03 -6.74
C PHE A 33 -5.12 -10.66 -6.14
N GLY A 34 -5.79 -10.31 -5.05
CA GLY A 34 -5.51 -9.08 -4.29
C GLY A 34 -5.81 -9.25 -2.80
N LEU A 35 -5.10 -8.46 -1.99
CA LEU A 35 -5.31 -8.39 -0.55
C LEU A 35 -6.12 -7.12 -0.24
N GLN A 36 -7.29 -7.29 0.39
CA GLN A 36 -8.16 -6.18 0.77
C GLN A 36 -8.13 -5.96 2.29
N SER A 37 -8.01 -4.71 2.72
CA SER A 37 -8.17 -4.35 4.14
C SER A 37 -9.64 -4.37 4.52
N LEU A 38 -9.95 -4.98 5.67
CA LEU A 38 -11.27 -4.93 6.28
C LEU A 38 -11.40 -3.73 7.23
N ASP A 39 -10.29 -3.33 7.85
CA ASP A 39 -10.26 -2.25 8.84
C ASP A 39 -9.63 -0.97 8.29
N ALA A 40 -9.98 0.14 8.94
CA ALA A 40 -9.42 1.45 8.68
C ALA A 40 -8.13 1.67 9.48
N GLY A 41 -7.05 2.09 8.83
CA GLY A 41 -5.78 2.34 9.51
C GLY A 41 -4.78 3.13 8.68
N TRP A 42 -3.78 3.70 9.37
CA TRP A 42 -2.64 4.34 8.74
C TRP A 42 -1.50 3.33 8.59
N ILE A 43 -1.06 3.10 7.36
CA ILE A 43 0.04 2.16 7.08
C ILE A 43 1.33 2.96 6.81
N LYS A 44 2.42 2.59 7.50
CA LYS A 44 3.73 3.20 7.28
C LYS A 44 4.42 2.58 6.06
N ALA A 45 5.27 3.36 5.40
CA ALA A 45 6.08 2.87 4.27
C ALA A 45 6.92 1.62 4.61
N GLN A 46 7.44 1.54 5.85
CA GLN A 46 8.22 0.39 6.32
C GLN A 46 7.39 -0.90 6.37
N THR A 47 6.11 -0.80 6.76
CA THR A 47 5.20 -1.96 6.83
C THR A 47 4.90 -2.49 5.43
N ILE A 48 4.70 -1.59 4.46
CA ILE A 48 4.48 -1.96 3.05
C ILE A 48 5.72 -2.68 2.50
N GLU A 49 6.91 -2.14 2.78
CA GLU A 49 8.16 -2.76 2.31
C GLU A 49 8.40 -4.13 2.95
N ALA A 50 8.11 -4.28 4.25
CA ALA A 50 8.19 -5.57 4.93
C ALA A 50 7.26 -6.61 4.28
N GLY A 51 6.01 -6.24 4.01
CA GLY A 51 5.05 -7.10 3.31
C GLY A 51 5.49 -7.46 1.89
N ARG A 52 6.03 -6.49 1.14
CA ARG A 52 6.55 -6.69 -0.21
C ARG A 52 7.70 -7.69 -0.23
N ILE A 53 8.66 -7.56 0.69
CA ILE A 53 9.79 -8.48 0.82
C ILE A 53 9.29 -9.88 1.17
N ALA A 54 8.40 -10.00 2.17
CA ALA A 54 7.86 -11.29 2.59
C ALA A 54 7.11 -12.00 1.44
N ALA A 55 6.25 -11.28 0.71
CA ALA A 55 5.53 -11.82 -0.43
C ALA A 55 6.50 -12.23 -1.55
N GLN A 56 7.48 -11.40 -1.88
CA GLN A 56 8.44 -11.71 -2.94
C GLN A 56 9.33 -12.91 -2.58
N GLN A 57 9.71 -13.06 -1.31
CA GLN A 57 10.46 -14.24 -0.84
C GLN A 57 9.64 -15.52 -0.96
N TYR A 58 8.36 -15.48 -0.58
CA TYR A 58 7.46 -16.63 -0.69
C TYR A 58 7.26 -17.06 -2.14
N VAL A 59 7.08 -16.08 -3.03
CA VAL A 59 6.85 -16.27 -4.46
C VAL A 59 8.12 -16.71 -5.22
N ARG A 60 9.31 -16.62 -4.59
CA ARG A 60 10.60 -17.08 -5.14
C ARG A 60 10.95 -16.52 -6.54
N GLY A 61 10.42 -15.34 -6.87
CA GLY A 61 10.66 -14.66 -8.14
C GLY A 61 9.72 -15.07 -9.29
N GLU A 62 8.78 -15.98 -9.05
CA GLU A 62 7.83 -16.41 -10.08
C GLU A 62 6.57 -15.53 -10.09
N GLY A 63 6.35 -14.76 -11.16
CA GLY A 63 5.18 -13.90 -11.27
C GLY A 63 5.43 -12.46 -10.85
N ARG A 64 4.36 -11.65 -10.83
CA ARG A 64 4.43 -10.20 -10.69
C ARG A 64 3.66 -9.74 -9.45
N LEU A 65 4.31 -8.93 -8.62
CA LEU A 65 3.72 -8.32 -7.44
C LEU A 65 3.52 -6.82 -7.67
N TYR A 66 2.31 -6.35 -7.37
CA TYR A 66 1.93 -4.95 -7.50
C TYR A 66 1.61 -4.37 -6.12
N VAL A 67 2.21 -3.22 -5.78
CA VAL A 67 1.81 -2.41 -4.63
C VAL A 67 0.89 -1.31 -5.14
N ARG A 68 -0.29 -1.17 -4.54
CA ARG A 68 -1.35 -0.25 -4.95
C ARG A 68 -1.84 0.59 -3.78
#